data_AF-A0A7C3GX85-F1
#
_entry.id   AF-A0A7C3GX85-F1
#
_cell.length_a   1.000
_cell.length_b   1.000
_cell.length_c   1.000
_cell.angle_alpha   90.00
_cell.angle_beta   90.00
_cell.angle_gamma   90.00
#
_symmetry.space_group_name_H-M   'P 1'
#
loop_
_entity.id
_entity.type
_entity.pdbx_description
1 polymer ?
#
loop_
_entity_poly.entity_id
_entity_poly.type
_entity_poly.pdbx_seq_one_letter_code
_entity_poly.pdbx_strand_id
1 'polypeptide(L)'
;RAPPVISIYAKRDRGARSEAYTDSLGIELSLPFGSRAQAAPAIAEAEAESTGAESEAALVKRQLELRIASAEEAVLKAERLLVLARRKHQASRARLKLSQRAFELGEMDLYQLLLARQQAALASRDLEIRQLEKQHAMAQKTHSTGVIPQ
;
A
#
# COMPACT_ATOMS: atom_id res chain seq x y z
N ARG A 1 34.96 -16.96 17.03
CA ARG A 1 35.37 -17.29 18.41
C ARG A 1 34.23 -16.78 19.29
N ALA A 2 33.55 -17.62 20.05
CA ALA A 2 32.45 -17.12 20.88
C ALA A 2 33.00 -16.07 21.88
N PRO A 3 32.31 -14.95 22.09
CA PRO A 3 32.80 -13.89 22.98
C PRO A 3 32.83 -14.39 24.44
N PRO A 4 33.81 -13.97 25.25
CA PRO A 4 33.80 -14.25 26.68
C PRO A 4 32.60 -13.56 27.33
N VAL A 5 31.96 -14.26 28.26
CA VAL A 5 30.84 -13.72 29.05
C VAL A 5 31.33 -13.47 30.47
N ILE A 6 31.13 -12.24 30.97
CA ILE A 6 31.43 -11.85 32.35
C ILE A 6 30.11 -11.67 33.07
N SER A 7 29.93 -12.40 34.17
CA SER A 7 28.75 -12.34 35.03
C SER A 7 29.15 -11.83 36.41
N ILE A 8 28.41 -10.87 36.93
CA ILE A 8 28.60 -10.35 38.29
C ILE A 8 27.36 -10.72 39.09
N TYR A 9 27.54 -11.35 40.25
CA TYR A 9 26.44 -11.75 41.11
C TYR A 9 26.70 -11.36 42.56
N ALA A 10 25.62 -10.99 43.26
CA ALA A 10 25.65 -10.72 44.69
C ALA A 10 24.66 -11.67 45.37
N LYS A 11 25.11 -12.35 46.43
CA LYS A 11 24.25 -13.23 47.23
C LYS A 11 24.26 -12.75 48.67
N ARG A 12 23.06 -12.56 49.21
CA ARG A 12 22.80 -12.29 50.61
C ARG A 12 22.12 -13.49 51.22
N ASP A 13 22.76 -14.10 52.22
CA ASP A 13 22.26 -15.31 52.88
C ASP A 13 22.31 -15.14 54.41
N ARG A 14 21.44 -15.85 55.12
CA ARG A 14 21.52 -15.98 56.59
C ARG A 14 21.13 -17.40 56.97
N GLY A 15 21.87 -18.01 57.89
CA GLY A 15 21.57 -19.36 58.38
C GLY A 15 20.33 -19.36 59.28
N ALA A 16 20.51 -19.15 60.58
CA ALA A 16 19.39 -19.04 61.51
C ALA A 16 18.80 -17.61 61.56
N ARG A 17 17.52 -17.46 61.95
CA ARG A 17 16.88 -16.14 62.10
C ARG A 17 17.58 -15.19 63.10
N SER A 18 18.46 -15.70 63.97
CA SER A 18 19.25 -14.89 64.89
C SER A 18 20.64 -14.51 64.37
N GLU A 19 21.07 -15.02 63.21
CA GLU A 19 22.41 -14.76 62.65
C GLU A 19 22.44 -13.53 61.75
N ALA A 20 23.58 -12.83 61.72
CA ALA A 20 23.79 -11.69 60.84
C ALA A 20 23.76 -12.13 59.36
N TYR A 21 23.26 -11.26 58.48
CA TYR A 21 23.30 -11.49 57.05
C TYR A 21 24.75 -11.53 56.56
N THR A 22 25.07 -12.53 55.75
CA THR A 22 26.33 -12.63 55.04
C THR A 22 26.10 -12.18 53.60
N ASP A 23 26.79 -11.10 53.23
CA ASP A 23 26.75 -10.53 51.89
C ASP A 23 28.01 -10.96 51.14
N SER A 24 27.85 -11.55 49.96
CA SER A 24 28.94 -12.02 49.11
C SER A 24 28.79 -11.44 47.71
N LEU A 25 29.90 -11.00 47.12
CA LEU A 25 29.98 -10.48 45.77
C LEU A 25 30.95 -11.35 44.97
N GLY A 26 30.51 -11.87 43.83
CA GLY A 26 31.30 -12.73 42.94
C GLY A 26 31.35 -12.19 41.52
N ILE A 27 32.48 -12.44 40.85
CA ILE A 27 32.68 -12.20 39.42
C ILE A 27 33.03 -13.55 38.79
N GLU A 28 32.28 -13.95 37.78
CA GLU A 28 32.49 -15.17 37.01
C GLU A 28 32.87 -14.80 35.56
N LEU A 29 33.97 -15.38 35.06
CA LEU A 29 34.40 -15.24 33.67
C LEU A 29 34.28 -16.60 32.97
N SER A 30 33.37 -16.69 32.00
CA SER A 30 33.19 -17.89 31.18
C SER A 30 33.93 -17.76 29.85
N LEU A 31 34.92 -18.63 29.65
CA LEU A 31 35.77 -18.69 28.45
C LEU A 31 35.55 -20.02 27.72
N PRO A 32 34.78 -20.05 26.63
CA PRO A 32 34.49 -21.30 25.93
C PRO A 32 35.67 -21.72 25.03
N PHE A 33 36.33 -22.84 25.37
CA PHE A 33 37.41 -23.44 24.57
C PHE A 33 36.81 -24.36 23.49
N GLY A 34 37.21 -24.18 22.22
CA GLY A 34 36.76 -25.05 21.10
C GLY A 34 35.34 -24.77 20.55
N SER A 35 34.70 -23.66 20.92
CA SER A 35 33.29 -23.35 20.64
C SER A 35 32.90 -23.00 19.19
N ARG A 36 33.82 -23.09 18.22
CA ARG A 36 33.52 -22.68 16.83
C ARG A 36 32.41 -23.54 16.20
N ALA A 37 32.38 -24.84 16.49
CA ALA A 37 31.34 -25.74 16.00
C ALA A 37 29.99 -25.58 16.74
N GLN A 38 30.01 -25.20 18.02
CA GLN A 38 28.79 -25.00 18.83
C GLN A 38 28.12 -23.64 18.59
N ALA A 39 28.91 -22.59 18.30
CA ALA A 39 28.39 -21.26 17.98
C ALA A 39 28.02 -21.10 16.50
N ALA A 40 28.51 -21.99 15.62
CA ALA A 40 28.24 -21.92 14.18
C ALA A 40 26.73 -21.97 13.83
N PRO A 41 25.88 -22.84 14.46
CA PRO A 41 24.45 -22.82 14.21
C PRO A 41 23.77 -21.51 14.59
N ALA A 42 24.09 -20.95 15.77
CA ALA A 42 23.49 -19.69 16.23
C ALA A 42 23.90 -18.48 15.36
N ILE A 43 25.15 -18.47 14.86
CA ILE A 43 25.61 -17.45 13.91
C ILE A 43 24.91 -17.62 12.56
N ALA A 44 24.81 -18.85 12.06
CA ALA A 44 24.10 -19.14 10.81
C ALA A 44 22.61 -18.78 10.89
N GLU A 45 21.97 -19.00 12.04
CA GLU A 45 20.59 -18.60 12.31
C GLU A 45 20.42 -17.08 12.30
N ALA A 46 21.31 -16.34 12.97
CA ALA A 46 21.29 -14.87 12.94
C ALA A 46 21.58 -14.30 11.53
N GLU A 47 22.49 -14.91 10.77
CA GLU A 47 22.75 -14.54 9.37
C GLU A 47 21.55 -14.84 8.48
N ALA A 48 20.86 -15.97 8.69
CA ALA A 48 19.63 -16.30 7.97
C ALA A 48 18.49 -15.34 8.31
N GLU A 49 18.33 -14.95 9.58
CA GLU A 49 17.34 -13.96 10.01
C GLU A 49 17.60 -12.59 9.38
N SER A 50 18.86 -12.13 9.39
CA SER A 50 19.26 -10.88 8.73
C SER A 50 18.99 -10.92 7.22
N THR A 51 19.38 -12.01 6.56
CA THR A 51 19.15 -12.20 5.12
C THR A 51 17.66 -12.26 4.79
N GLY A 52 16.87 -12.88 5.68
CA GLY A 52 15.41 -12.91 5.60
C GLY A 52 14.82 -11.50 5.67
N ALA A 53 15.21 -10.71 6.67
CA ALA A 53 14.76 -9.33 6.84
C ALA A 53 15.14 -8.42 5.65
N GLU A 54 16.35 -8.57 5.10
CA GLU A 54 16.79 -7.84 3.90
C GLU A 54 15.95 -8.21 2.68
N SER A 55 15.65 -9.50 2.52
CA SER A 55 14.82 -10.01 1.42
C SER A 55 13.39 -9.49 1.54
N GLU A 56 12.81 -9.48 2.73
CA GLU A 56 11.49 -8.90 2.99
C GLU A 56 11.46 -7.40 2.69
N ALA A 57 12.47 -6.65 3.13
CA ALA A 57 12.58 -5.22 2.83
C ALA A 57 12.66 -4.95 1.32
N ALA A 58 13.45 -5.75 0.58
CA ALA A 58 13.54 -5.65 -0.88
C ALA A 58 12.20 -5.95 -1.57
N LEU A 59 11.47 -6.97 -1.09
CA LEU A 59 10.13 -7.30 -1.59
C LEU A 59 9.13 -6.18 -1.35
N VAL A 60 9.07 -5.64 -0.13
CA VAL A 60 8.17 -4.53 0.23
C VAL A 60 8.49 -3.29 -0.62
N LYS A 61 9.77 -2.96 -0.80
CA LYS A 61 10.19 -1.84 -1.67
C LYS A 61 9.70 -2.02 -3.10
N ARG A 62 9.91 -3.20 -3.68
CA ARG A 62 9.44 -3.51 -5.04
C ARG A 62 7.92 -3.43 -5.17
N GLN A 63 7.19 -3.92 -4.16
CA GLN A 63 5.73 -3.81 -4.14
C GLN A 63 5.27 -2.35 -4.08
N LEU A 64 5.96 -1.50 -3.32
CA LEU A 64 5.67 -0.08 -3.25
C LEU A 64 5.90 0.62 -4.61
N GLU A 65 7.04 0.36 -5.26
CA GLU A 65 7.35 0.90 -6.59
C GLU A 65 6.29 0.52 -7.62
N LEU A 66 5.84 -0.75 -7.62
CA LEU A 66 4.77 -1.22 -8.50
C LEU A 66 3.42 -0.57 -8.19
N ARG A 67 3.09 -0.37 -6.91
CA ARG A 67 1.87 0.33 -6.49
C ARG A 67 1.86 1.80 -6.94
N ILE A 68 3.00 2.48 -6.87
CA ILE A 68 3.13 3.86 -7.33
C ILE A 68 2.97 3.92 -8.85
N ALA A 69 3.72 3.10 -9.60
CA ALA A 69 3.64 3.07 -11.06
C ALA A 69 2.22 2.75 -11.56
N SER A 70 1.56 1.74 -10.98
CA SER A 70 0.19 1.38 -11.35
C SER A 70 -0.82 2.49 -11.02
N ALA A 71 -0.66 3.21 -9.91
CA ALA A 71 -1.51 4.34 -9.57
C ALA A 71 -1.35 5.51 -10.56
N GLU A 72 -0.14 5.78 -11.02
CA GLU A 72 0.13 6.79 -12.05
C GLU A 72 -0.50 6.43 -13.39
N GLU A 73 -0.34 5.18 -13.83
CA GLU A 73 -0.99 4.68 -15.04
C GLU A 73 -2.53 4.73 -14.94
N ALA A 74 -3.09 4.41 -13.78
CA ALA A 74 -4.52 4.48 -13.54
C ALA A 74 -5.07 5.91 -13.70
N VAL A 75 -4.36 6.92 -13.17
CA VAL A 75 -4.73 8.34 -13.35
C VAL A 75 -4.69 8.72 -14.82
N LEU A 76 -3.61 8.40 -15.53
CA LEU A 76 -3.47 8.72 -16.96
C LEU A 76 -4.57 8.06 -17.79
N LYS A 77 -4.91 6.80 -17.50
CA LYS A 77 -6.00 6.07 -18.14
C LYS A 77 -7.35 6.74 -17.87
N ALA A 78 -7.63 7.07 -16.61
CA ALA A 78 -8.88 7.73 -16.23
C ALA A 78 -9.04 9.10 -16.93
N GLU A 79 -7.96 9.88 -17.06
CA GLU A 79 -7.97 11.15 -17.78
C GLU A 79 -8.29 10.98 -19.26
N ARG A 80 -7.66 10.02 -19.94
CA ARG A 80 -7.95 9.72 -21.35
C ARG A 80 -9.40 9.29 -21.55
N LEU A 81 -9.91 8.41 -20.69
CA LEU A 81 -11.31 7.97 -20.74
C LEU A 81 -12.29 9.12 -20.48
N LEU A 82 -11.96 10.02 -19.55
CA LEU A 82 -12.77 11.21 -19.28
C LEU A 82 -12.83 12.15 -20.50
N VAL A 83 -11.73 12.35 -21.21
CA VAL A 83 -11.73 13.15 -22.46
C VAL A 83 -12.65 12.52 -23.51
N LEU A 84 -12.60 11.20 -23.68
CA LEU A 84 -13.49 10.50 -24.62
C LEU A 84 -14.96 10.60 -24.20
N ALA A 85 -15.26 10.42 -22.91
CA ALA A 85 -16.62 10.54 -22.37
C ALA A 85 -17.18 11.96 -22.55
N ARG A 86 -16.36 13.01 -22.36
CA ARG A 86 -16.75 14.41 -22.64
C ARG A 86 -17.12 14.62 -24.10
N ARG A 87 -16.30 14.12 -25.03
CA ARG A 87 -16.57 14.21 -26.48
C ARG A 87 -17.86 13.48 -26.84
N LYS A 88 -18.06 12.28 -26.31
CA LYS A 88 -19.28 11.48 -26.51
C LYS A 88 -20.51 12.21 -25.96
N HIS A 89 -20.44 12.77 -24.76
CA HIS A 89 -21.52 13.57 -24.17
C HIS A 89 -21.88 14.77 -25.05
N GLN A 90 -20.88 15.54 -25.51
CA GLN A 90 -21.09 16.69 -26.38
C GLN A 90 -21.76 16.28 -27.71
N ALA A 91 -21.25 15.23 -28.35
CA ALA A 91 -21.81 14.72 -29.61
C ALA A 91 -23.25 14.22 -29.44
N SER A 92 -23.54 13.45 -28.39
CA SER A 92 -24.89 12.96 -28.11
C SER A 92 -25.88 14.10 -27.78
N ARG A 93 -25.44 15.14 -27.06
CA ARG A 93 -26.27 16.33 -26.82
C ARG A 93 -26.56 17.11 -28.10
N ALA A 94 -25.56 17.29 -28.96
CA ALA A 94 -25.75 17.94 -30.25
C ALA A 94 -26.73 17.16 -31.13
N ARG A 95 -26.59 15.83 -31.18
CA ARG A 95 -27.53 14.96 -31.89
C ARG A 95 -28.94 15.05 -31.33
N LEU A 96 -29.12 15.04 -30.00
CA LEU A 96 -30.43 15.18 -29.39
C LEU A 96 -31.10 16.51 -29.80
N LYS A 97 -30.35 17.61 -29.83
CA LYS A 97 -30.87 18.92 -30.25
C LYS A 97 -31.34 18.91 -31.72
N LEU A 98 -30.57 18.29 -32.61
CA LEU A 98 -30.95 18.14 -34.02
C LEU A 98 -32.18 17.23 -34.17
N SER A 99 -32.21 16.12 -33.45
CA SER A 99 -33.33 15.19 -33.41
C SER A 99 -34.61 15.85 -32.91
N GLN A 100 -34.54 16.66 -31.85
CA GLN A 100 -35.69 17.44 -31.37
C GLN A 100 -36.21 18.37 -32.46
N ARG A 101 -35.32 19.07 -33.15
CA ARG A 101 -35.71 19.99 -34.23
C ARG A 101 -36.34 19.27 -35.42
N ALA A 102 -35.76 18.15 -35.85
CA ALA A 102 -36.31 17.36 -36.96
C ALA A 102 -37.70 16.79 -36.61
N PHE A 103 -37.91 16.37 -35.35
CA PHE A 103 -39.23 15.93 -34.87
C PHE A 103 -40.27 17.07 -34.90
N GLU A 104 -39.91 18.26 -34.43
CA GLU A 104 -40.78 19.46 -34.50
C GLU A 104 -41.18 19.82 -35.93
N LEU A 105 -40.30 19.56 -36.90
CA LEU A 105 -40.54 19.79 -38.32
C LEU A 105 -41.27 18.63 -39.01
N GLY A 106 -41.54 17.53 -38.30
CA GLY A 106 -42.18 16.33 -38.86
C GLY A 106 -41.25 15.47 -39.73
N GLU A 107 -39.95 15.76 -39.77
CA GLU A 107 -38.94 15.05 -40.57
C GLU A 107 -38.37 13.81 -39.86
N MET A 108 -38.72 13.61 -38.59
CA MET A 108 -38.22 12.49 -37.78
C MET A 108 -39.34 11.91 -36.92
N ASP A 109 -39.38 10.58 -36.80
CA ASP A 109 -40.35 9.89 -35.96
C ASP A 109 -40.04 10.00 -34.45
N LEU A 110 -41.04 9.68 -33.62
CA LEU A 110 -40.91 9.70 -32.16
C LEU A 110 -39.90 8.67 -31.63
N TYR A 111 -39.78 7.51 -32.29
CA TYR A 111 -38.88 6.45 -31.86
C TYR A 111 -37.41 6.88 -31.95
N GLN A 112 -37.02 7.53 -33.05
CA GLN A 112 -35.69 8.08 -33.26
C GLN A 112 -35.38 9.21 -32.27
N LEU A 113 -36.37 10.03 -31.91
CA LEU A 113 -36.22 11.04 -30.86
C LEU A 113 -35.93 10.40 -29.50
N LEU A 114 -36.70 9.38 -29.13
CA LEU A 114 -36.52 8.65 -27.88
C LEU A 114 -35.15 7.95 -27.82
N LEU A 115 -34.70 7.37 -28.93
CA LEU A 115 -33.37 6.76 -29.03
C LEU A 115 -32.26 7.81 -28.85
N ALA A 116 -32.35 8.97 -29.50
CA ALA A 116 -31.40 10.06 -29.33
C ALA A 116 -31.37 10.57 -27.86
N ARG A 117 -32.54 10.66 -27.22
CA ARG A 117 -32.67 11.06 -25.82
C ARG A 117 -32.03 10.04 -24.88
N GLN A 118 -32.27 8.75 -25.11
CA GLN A 118 -31.66 7.66 -24.34
C GLN A 118 -30.13 7.70 -24.47
N GLN A 119 -29.60 7.88 -25.68
CA GLN A 119 -28.15 7.93 -25.91
C GLN A 119 -27.50 9.16 -25.27
N ALA A 120 -28.17 10.31 -25.27
CA ALA A 120 -27.71 11.49 -24.54
C ALA A 120 -27.68 11.25 -23.02
N ALA A 121 -28.71 10.61 -22.46
CA ALA A 121 -28.76 10.28 -21.04
C ALA A 121 -27.63 9.30 -20.65
N LEU A 122 -27.42 8.23 -21.42
CA LEU A 122 -26.34 7.28 -21.21
C LEU A 122 -24.96 7.94 -21.30
N ALA A 123 -24.75 8.85 -22.25
CA ALA A 123 -23.49 9.57 -22.38
C ALA A 123 -23.25 10.55 -21.22
N SER A 124 -24.32 11.18 -20.69
CA SER A 124 -24.25 11.98 -19.46
C SER A 124 -23.81 11.15 -18.26
N ARG A 125 -24.46 9.99 -18.05
CA ARG A 125 -24.12 9.08 -16.95
C ARG A 125 -22.68 8.56 -17.06
N ASP A 126 -22.25 8.17 -18.26
CA ASP A 126 -20.87 7.70 -18.48
C ASP A 126 -19.86 8.82 -18.15
N LEU A 127 -20.13 10.06 -18.55
CA LEU A 127 -19.29 11.21 -18.18
C LEU A 127 -19.16 11.38 -16.65
N GLU A 128 -20.26 11.32 -15.92
CA GLU A 128 -20.26 11.41 -14.44
C GLU A 128 -19.43 10.28 -13.81
N ILE A 129 -19.62 9.04 -14.29
CA ILE A 129 -18.83 7.89 -13.82
C ILE A 129 -17.34 8.11 -14.07
N ARG A 130 -16.94 8.58 -15.27
CA ARG A 130 -15.52 8.85 -15.58
C ARG A 130 -14.92 9.97 -14.73
N GLN A 131 -15.73 10.95 -14.33
CA GLN A 131 -15.28 12.00 -13.40
C GLN A 131 -14.98 11.42 -12.02
N LEU A 132 -15.87 10.56 -11.51
CA LEU A 132 -15.67 9.87 -10.23
C LEU A 132 -14.46 8.92 -10.28
N GLU A 133 -14.31 8.15 -11.35
CA GLU A 133 -13.14 7.26 -11.55
C GLU A 133 -11.82 8.04 -11.56
N LYS A 134 -11.79 9.23 -12.18
CA LYS A 134 -10.61 10.12 -12.14
C LYS A 134 -10.31 10.56 -10.70
N GLN A 135 -11.32 11.03 -9.97
CA GLN A 135 -11.14 11.48 -8.58
C GLN A 135 -10.63 10.34 -7.69
N HIS A 136 -11.19 9.15 -7.86
CA HIS A 136 -10.78 7.96 -7.15
C HIS A 136 -9.33 7.57 -7.48
N ALA A 137 -8.93 7.56 -8.76
CA ALA A 137 -7.56 7.27 -9.16
C ALA A 137 -6.56 8.29 -8.60
N MET A 138 -6.93 9.59 -8.57
CA MET A 138 -6.12 10.63 -7.95
C MET A 138 -5.96 10.39 -6.44
N ALA A 139 -7.03 10.04 -5.73
CA ALA A 139 -6.97 9.73 -4.30
C ALA A 139 -6.08 8.50 -4.02
N GLN A 140 -6.16 7.46 -4.85
CA GLN A 140 -5.29 6.28 -4.74
C GLN A 140 -3.81 6.63 -4.95
N LYS A 141 -3.49 7.50 -5.91
CA LYS A 141 -2.13 8.01 -6.12
C LYS A 141 -1.62 8.80 -4.91
N THR A 142 -2.45 9.65 -4.33
CA THR A 142 -2.11 10.41 -3.13
C THR A 142 -1.83 9.48 -1.95
N HIS A 143 -2.65 8.44 -1.77
CA HIS A 143 -2.43 7.42 -0.74
C HIS A 143 -1.14 6.61 -0.96
N SER A 144 -0.84 6.21 -2.20
CA SER A 144 0.37 5.42 -2.52
C SER A 144 1.67 6.21 -2.35
N THR A 145 1.62 7.54 -2.42
CA THR A 145 2.77 8.43 -2.19
C THR A 145 2.92 8.85 -0.72
N GLY A 146 2.03 8.42 0.17
CA GLY A 146 2.11 8.71 1.61
C GLY A 146 1.81 10.17 1.98
N VAL A 147 1.34 10.98 1.03
CA VAL A 147 0.93 12.37 1.29
C VAL A 147 -0.49 12.34 1.84
N ILE A 148 -0.64 12.42 3.16
CA ILE A 148 -1.96 12.60 3.76
C ILE A 148 -2.38 14.05 3.51
N PRO A 149 -3.51 14.34 2.83
CA PRO A 149 -3.99 15.70 2.70
C PRO A 149 -4.34 16.25 4.09
N GLN A 150 -3.78 17.41 4.44
CA GLN A 150 -4.19 18.21 5.59
C GLN A 150 -5.55 18.87 5.32
#